data_AF-A0A668AXP4-F1
#
_entry.id   AF-A0A668AXP4-F1
#
_cell.length_a   1.000
_cell.length_b   1.000
_cell.length_c   1.000
_cell.angle_alpha   90.00
_cell.angle_beta   90.00
_cell.angle_gamma   90.00
#
_symmetry.space_group_name_H-M   'P 1'
#
loop_
_entity.id
_entity.type
_entity.pdbx_description
1 polymer ?
#
loop_
_entity_poly.entity_id
_entity_poly.type
_entity_poly.pdbx_seq_one_letter_code
_entity_poly.pdbx_strand_id
1 'polypeptide(L)'
;MAEIVQQRIEDRIPELEQLERVGLFTKNEVKSIIKRVTALEYKLHRLIINKEDFIAYIQYEINVLELIKKRRAHIHYHFKREEIEFPIIHRINNIFRRATNKWKDDVQMWLSHVAFCKKWSTKNQLSKVFSAMLAIHPDKPALWIMAAKSELEDRNSSESARHLFLRALRFHPNDKKVYQEYFRMELLHAEKLRKQKKELEKAEMNLGEYEFSAEILSGKLAEIVYRDATGKIKGAEFVISLLNIAAIFDFTKELQDSILQDLQTKYTEDNLTWDFMAKRELEAPGAGEELQTAKGRASEVSRREERCCQVYEEGLKSLNTEPMWTCYVAFCLERLKRKTNVQELKEKRQKRLLAVLQRAHDSSLLKEDYYKNWLQILLSSEDAEGATRVAMAATQRYSQSVTVWSLSLQTLMQLGSGDMGKLFQEALTHVNPKESLPLWQLQVQWSLANQSLEETEAIFERGRLSAVAAVAMEMKEKYLDWSYTVGGYKKARKTFTSLQEVRPLSKSFFTRMIEIEKEQVSVNLTDFTENVLLHFLDAVSPEMMFVLILDLWLDYIQEELGPQGQPENCGKIHWRAMKFLEGESVERFISKYTLLQTGHI
;
A
#
# COMPACT_ATOMS: atom_id res chain seq x y z
N MET A 1 6.58 46.68 26.89
CA MET A 1 5.57 45.78 26.24
C MET A 1 4.52 46.57 25.48
N ALA A 2 3.78 47.48 26.13
CA ALA A 2 2.77 48.32 25.46
C ALA A 2 3.37 49.26 24.40
N GLU A 3 4.53 49.86 24.66
CA GLU A 3 5.24 50.75 23.73
C GLU A 3 5.63 50.07 22.40
N ILE A 4 6.08 48.82 22.45
CA ILE A 4 6.42 48.02 21.24
C ILE A 4 5.15 47.69 20.43
N VAL A 5 4.05 47.38 21.11
CA VAL A 5 2.76 47.14 20.45
C VAL A 5 2.27 48.43 19.78
N GLN A 6 2.37 49.55 20.48
CA GLN A 6 1.96 50.86 19.98
C GLN A 6 2.75 51.27 18.74
N GLN A 7 4.08 51.15 18.77
CA GLN A 7 4.95 51.41 17.63
C GLN A 7 4.58 50.54 16.41
N ARG A 8 4.32 49.24 16.61
CA ARG A 8 3.92 48.35 15.52
C ARG A 8 2.56 48.68 14.92
N ILE A 9 1.66 49.29 15.67
CA ILE A 9 0.38 49.78 15.15
C ILE A 9 0.60 51.07 14.36
N GLU A 10 1.46 51.97 14.85
CA GLU A 10 1.84 53.22 14.19
C GLU A 10 2.48 52.97 12.81
N ASP A 11 3.36 51.98 12.70
CA ASP A 11 3.98 51.55 11.44
C ASP A 11 2.96 51.12 10.36
N ARG A 12 1.70 50.80 10.74
CA ARG A 12 0.63 50.38 9.82
C ARG A 12 -0.20 51.56 9.32
N ILE A 13 -0.15 52.70 9.99
CA ILE A 13 -1.02 53.85 9.69
C ILE A 13 -0.87 54.30 8.23
N PRO A 14 0.35 54.48 7.67
CA PRO A 14 0.51 54.94 6.28
C PRO A 14 -0.16 54.01 5.26
N GLU A 15 0.01 52.70 5.44
CA GLU A 15 -0.59 51.67 4.57
C GLU A 15 -2.12 51.65 4.68
N LEU A 16 -2.65 51.70 5.91
CA LEU A 16 -4.08 51.65 6.17
C LEU A 16 -4.80 52.91 5.67
N GLU A 17 -4.20 54.09 5.81
CA GLU A 17 -4.70 55.32 5.20
C GLU A 17 -4.71 55.21 3.68
N GLN A 18 -3.68 54.60 3.09
CA GLN A 18 -3.63 54.43 1.65
C GLN A 18 -4.68 53.44 1.14
N LEU A 19 -4.98 52.38 1.90
CA LEU A 19 -6.08 51.44 1.61
C LEU A 19 -7.45 52.14 1.63
N GLU A 20 -7.64 53.09 2.55
CA GLU A 20 -8.85 53.90 2.65
C GLU A 20 -8.96 54.91 1.49
N ARG A 21 -7.89 55.66 1.21
CA ARG A 21 -7.85 56.69 0.14
C ARG A 21 -8.13 56.11 -1.24
N VAL A 22 -7.70 54.87 -1.49
CA VAL A 22 -7.92 54.16 -2.76
C VAL A 22 -9.32 53.53 -2.81
N GLY A 23 -10.06 53.53 -1.71
CA GLY A 23 -11.39 52.92 -1.63
C GLY A 23 -11.37 51.39 -1.60
N LEU A 24 -10.22 50.77 -1.30
CA LEU A 24 -10.13 49.32 -1.12
C LEU A 24 -10.76 48.89 0.21
N PHE A 25 -10.73 49.75 1.22
CA PHE A 25 -11.34 49.51 2.52
C PHE A 25 -12.11 50.74 3.00
N THR A 26 -13.17 50.51 3.76
CA THR A 26 -13.91 51.61 4.42
C THR A 26 -13.24 52.00 5.74
N LYS A 27 -13.50 53.22 6.22
CA LYS A 27 -13.08 53.70 7.55
C LYS A 27 -13.42 52.71 8.68
N ASN A 28 -14.59 52.08 8.61
CA ASN A 28 -15.06 51.13 9.61
C ASN A 28 -14.25 49.82 9.57
N GLU A 29 -13.91 49.34 8.38
CA GLU A 29 -13.07 48.16 8.22
C GLU A 29 -11.63 48.42 8.67
N VAL A 30 -11.06 49.58 8.35
CA VAL A 30 -9.72 49.97 8.81
C VAL A 30 -9.67 50.00 10.35
N LYS A 31 -10.67 50.60 11.01
CA LYS A 31 -10.79 50.57 12.48
C LYS A 31 -10.88 49.14 13.03
N SER A 32 -11.63 48.28 12.36
CA SER A 32 -11.74 46.85 12.72
C SER A 32 -10.40 46.12 12.60
N ILE A 33 -9.64 46.39 11.53
CA ILE A 33 -8.29 45.84 11.31
C ILE A 33 -7.33 46.29 12.43
N ILE A 34 -7.35 47.58 12.81
CA ILE A 34 -6.51 48.10 13.90
C ILE A 34 -6.86 47.39 15.21
N LYS A 35 -8.15 47.31 15.56
CA LYS A 35 -8.62 46.64 16.77
C LYS A 35 -8.19 45.17 16.82
N ARG A 36 -8.35 44.44 15.71
CA ARG A 36 -8.01 43.02 15.64
C ARG A 36 -6.50 42.78 15.71
N VAL A 37 -5.69 43.58 15.03
CA VAL A 37 -4.22 43.44 15.09
C VAL A 37 -3.67 43.84 16.45
N THR A 38 -4.23 44.87 17.08
CA THR A 38 -3.86 45.25 18.46
C THR A 38 -4.04 44.05 19.40
N ALA A 39 -5.18 43.37 19.32
CA ALA A 39 -5.43 42.18 20.13
C ALA A 39 -4.45 41.02 19.83
N LEU A 40 -4.07 40.80 18.56
CA LEU A 40 -3.12 39.76 18.17
C LEU A 40 -1.68 40.11 18.60
N GLU A 41 -1.26 41.37 18.49
CA GLU A 41 0.04 41.83 18.96
C GLU A 41 0.18 41.73 20.48
N TYR A 42 -0.88 42.06 21.25
CA TYR A 42 -0.88 41.83 22.69
C TYR A 42 -0.75 40.35 23.04
N LYS A 43 -1.36 39.44 22.28
CA LYS A 43 -1.20 37.98 22.48
C LYS A 43 0.24 37.53 22.26
N LEU A 44 0.94 38.08 21.26
CA LEU A 44 2.32 37.71 20.97
C LEU A 44 3.37 38.22 21.97
N HIS A 45 3.02 39.19 22.82
CA HIS A 45 3.93 39.72 23.85
C HIS A 45 3.62 39.24 25.27
N ARG A 46 2.70 38.29 25.44
CA ARG A 46 2.42 37.67 26.74
C ARG A 46 3.67 36.96 27.27
N LEU A 47 3.74 36.79 28.59
CA LEU A 47 4.80 36.04 29.27
C LEU A 47 4.89 34.59 28.75
N ILE A 48 3.74 33.94 28.60
CA ILE A 48 3.62 32.62 27.97
C ILE A 48 3.15 32.85 26.53
N ILE A 49 3.99 32.43 25.59
CA ILE A 49 3.78 32.65 24.16
C ILE A 49 3.44 31.30 23.54
N ASN A 50 2.25 31.20 22.97
CA ASN A 50 1.77 30.00 22.30
C ASN A 50 2.04 30.05 20.80
N LYS A 51 2.25 28.87 20.20
CA LYS A 51 2.52 28.73 18.75
C LYS A 51 1.29 29.09 17.94
N GLU A 52 0.12 28.71 18.43
CA GLU A 52 -1.19 28.90 17.83
C GLU A 52 -1.51 30.40 17.65
N ASP A 53 -1.03 31.26 18.57
CA ASP A 53 -1.20 32.70 18.46
C ASP A 53 -0.39 33.29 17.29
N PHE A 54 0.82 32.78 17.03
CA PHE A 54 1.60 33.15 15.85
C PHE A 54 0.93 32.70 14.56
N ILE A 55 0.47 31.44 14.51
CA ILE A 55 -0.23 30.89 13.35
C ILE A 55 -1.52 31.68 13.07
N ALA A 56 -2.31 31.97 14.10
CA ALA A 56 -3.54 32.76 13.97
C ALA A 56 -3.25 34.18 13.46
N TYR A 57 -2.17 34.81 13.92
CA TYR A 57 -1.82 36.14 13.45
C TYR A 57 -1.32 36.13 12.01
N ILE A 58 -0.46 35.19 11.64
CA ILE A 58 0.00 35.00 10.27
C ILE A 58 -1.17 34.76 9.33
N GLN A 59 -2.08 33.85 9.69
CA GLN A 59 -3.26 33.55 8.89
C GLN A 59 -4.15 34.80 8.71
N TYR A 60 -4.32 35.60 9.76
CA TYR A 60 -5.08 36.83 9.69
C TYR A 60 -4.47 37.83 8.69
N GLU A 61 -3.16 38.09 8.76
CA GLU A 61 -2.48 39.01 7.84
C GLU A 61 -2.49 38.47 6.39
N ILE A 62 -2.33 37.16 6.19
CA ILE A 62 -2.48 36.53 4.86
C ILE A 62 -3.90 36.75 4.32
N ASN A 63 -4.93 36.56 5.13
CA ASN A 63 -6.32 36.76 4.72
C ASN A 63 -6.60 38.23 4.33
N VAL A 64 -6.04 39.19 5.08
CA VAL A 64 -6.14 40.62 4.74
C VAL A 64 -5.48 40.89 3.39
N LEU A 65 -4.28 40.37 3.17
CA LEU A 65 -3.54 40.54 1.91
C LEU A 65 -4.27 39.90 0.71
N GLU A 66 -4.89 38.74 0.90
CA GLU A 66 -5.71 38.09 -0.12
C GLU A 66 -6.99 38.88 -0.43
N LEU A 67 -7.62 39.46 0.59
CA LEU A 67 -8.78 40.32 0.42
C LEU A 67 -8.43 41.58 -0.40
N ILE A 68 -7.29 42.21 -0.11
CA ILE A 68 -6.75 43.33 -0.90
C ILE A 68 -6.60 42.94 -2.37
N LYS A 69 -5.98 41.78 -2.66
CA LYS A 69 -5.84 41.27 -4.03
C LYS A 69 -7.19 41.09 -4.73
N LYS A 70 -8.17 40.49 -4.06
CA LYS A 70 -9.52 40.27 -4.62
C LYS A 70 -10.23 41.61 -4.92
N ARG A 71 -10.16 42.58 -3.99
CA ARG A 71 -10.79 43.89 -4.17
C ARG A 71 -10.13 44.71 -5.29
N ARG A 72 -8.80 44.65 -5.41
CA ARG A 72 -8.08 45.27 -6.53
C ARG A 72 -8.48 44.68 -7.87
N ALA A 73 -8.66 43.37 -7.96
CA ALA A 73 -9.13 42.72 -9.18
C ALA A 73 -10.55 43.17 -9.55
N HIS A 74 -11.45 43.29 -8.57
CA HIS A 74 -12.81 43.75 -8.78
C HIS A 74 -12.89 45.21 -9.25
N ILE A 75 -12.11 46.10 -8.62
CA ILE A 75 -12.11 47.56 -8.91
C ILE A 75 -11.16 47.90 -10.08
N HIS A 76 -10.43 46.93 -10.62
CA HIS A 76 -9.44 47.11 -11.69
C HIS A 76 -8.34 48.13 -11.33
N TYR A 77 -7.94 48.17 -10.05
CA TYR A 77 -6.94 49.09 -9.54
C TYR A 77 -5.58 48.42 -9.30
N HIS A 78 -4.59 48.77 -10.12
CA HIS A 78 -3.26 48.11 -10.14
C HIS A 78 -2.09 48.97 -9.64
N PHE A 79 -2.33 50.23 -9.28
CA PHE A 79 -1.28 51.15 -8.82
C PHE A 79 -0.95 51.00 -7.32
N LYS A 80 0.17 51.58 -6.86
CA LYS A 80 0.59 51.62 -5.44
C LYS A 80 0.73 50.24 -4.75
N ARG A 81 1.12 49.20 -5.50
CA ARG A 81 1.34 47.86 -4.92
C ARG A 81 2.48 47.85 -3.90
N GLU A 82 3.49 48.67 -4.13
CA GLU A 82 4.65 48.78 -3.24
C GLU A 82 4.32 49.47 -1.92
N GLU A 83 3.36 50.40 -1.91
CA GLU A 83 2.94 51.12 -0.70
C GLU A 83 1.95 50.34 0.16
N ILE A 84 1.21 49.39 -0.44
CA ILE A 84 0.14 48.65 0.23
C ILE A 84 0.57 47.20 0.50
N GLU A 85 0.89 46.42 -0.53
CA GLU A 85 1.14 44.99 -0.38
C GLU A 85 2.54 44.68 0.20
N PHE A 86 3.57 45.44 -0.15
CA PHE A 86 4.94 45.13 0.32
C PHE A 86 5.11 45.31 1.84
N PRO A 87 4.56 46.35 2.50
CA PRO A 87 4.58 46.46 3.96
C PRO A 87 3.90 45.27 4.65
N ILE A 88 2.76 44.81 4.14
CA ILE A 88 2.05 43.63 4.67
C ILE A 88 2.90 42.36 4.50
N ILE A 89 3.46 42.15 3.29
CA ILE A 89 4.33 41.01 3.00
C ILE A 89 5.58 41.03 3.90
N HIS A 90 6.17 42.20 4.14
CA HIS A 90 7.31 42.36 5.03
C HIS A 90 6.93 42.04 6.48
N ARG A 91 5.77 42.51 6.96
CA ARG A 91 5.26 42.14 8.30
C ARG A 91 5.04 40.65 8.44
N ILE A 92 4.38 40.00 7.49
CA ILE A 92 4.14 38.55 7.53
C ILE A 92 5.48 37.79 7.60
N ASN A 93 6.47 38.17 6.78
CA ASN A 93 7.81 37.60 6.84
C ASN A 93 8.50 37.82 8.20
N ASN A 94 8.34 38.99 8.81
CA ASN A 94 8.89 39.26 10.15
C ASN A 94 8.21 38.42 11.24
N ILE A 95 6.90 38.22 11.16
CA ILE A 95 6.16 37.37 12.10
C ILE A 95 6.58 35.91 11.93
N PHE A 96 6.69 35.40 10.70
CA PHE A 96 7.24 34.08 10.43
C PHE A 96 8.66 33.92 10.98
N ARG A 97 9.56 34.88 10.71
CA ARG A 97 10.95 34.85 11.22
C ARG A 97 11.00 34.79 12.75
N ARG A 98 10.12 35.53 13.44
CA ARG A 98 10.00 35.47 14.90
C ARG A 98 9.51 34.10 15.37
N ALA A 99 8.55 33.51 14.68
CA ALA A 99 8.04 32.17 15.00
C ALA A 99 9.11 31.09 14.76
N THR A 100 9.76 31.07 13.60
CA THR A 100 10.77 30.07 13.26
C THR A 100 12.03 30.19 14.13
N ASN A 101 12.39 31.39 14.59
CA ASN A 101 13.46 31.57 15.58
C ASN A 101 13.10 31.02 16.98
N LYS A 102 11.82 30.97 17.32
CA LYS A 102 11.34 30.49 18.63
C LYS A 102 11.10 28.98 18.62
N TRP A 103 10.44 28.45 17.59
CA TRP A 103 10.19 27.03 17.40
C TRP A 103 11.06 26.48 16.25
N LYS A 104 12.37 26.48 16.49
CA LYS A 104 13.38 26.11 15.48
C LYS A 104 13.19 24.69 14.95
N ASP A 105 12.75 23.78 15.82
CA ASP A 105 12.60 22.36 15.49
C ASP A 105 11.33 22.06 14.66
N ASP A 106 10.36 22.98 14.62
CA ASP A 106 9.10 22.80 13.91
C ASP A 106 9.29 23.02 12.40
N VAL A 107 9.59 21.94 11.69
CA VAL A 107 9.74 21.94 10.22
C VAL A 107 8.49 22.46 9.52
N GLN A 108 7.29 22.18 10.05
CA GLN A 108 6.04 22.61 9.41
C GLN A 108 5.91 24.14 9.40
N MET A 109 6.42 24.80 10.44
CA MET A 109 6.47 26.26 10.50
C MET A 109 7.39 26.84 9.41
N TRP A 110 8.55 26.22 9.20
CA TRP A 110 9.46 26.60 8.11
C TRP A 110 8.86 26.36 6.73
N LEU A 111 8.22 25.21 6.50
CA LEU A 111 7.56 24.89 5.23
C LEU A 111 6.42 25.87 4.93
N SER A 112 5.68 26.29 5.96
CA SER A 112 4.63 27.29 5.84
C SER A 112 5.20 28.68 5.46
N HIS A 113 6.37 29.04 6.02
CA HIS A 113 7.08 30.27 5.64
C HIS A 113 7.58 30.20 4.18
N VAL A 114 8.15 29.06 3.77
CA VAL A 114 8.57 28.81 2.38
C VAL A 114 7.40 28.92 1.41
N ALA A 115 6.26 28.29 1.73
CA ALA A 115 5.05 28.34 0.90
C ALA A 115 4.53 29.77 0.73
N PHE A 116 4.53 30.56 1.80
CA PHE A 116 4.22 31.98 1.75
C PHE A 116 5.19 32.74 0.83
N CYS A 117 6.49 32.55 1.01
CA CYS A 117 7.51 33.24 0.21
C CYS A 117 7.38 32.94 -1.29
N LYS A 118 7.07 31.69 -1.67
CA LYS A 118 6.78 31.28 -3.05
C LYS A 118 5.53 31.94 -3.61
N LYS A 119 4.41 31.87 -2.88
CA LYS A 119 3.11 32.44 -3.31
C LYS A 119 3.16 33.94 -3.60
N TRP A 120 4.01 34.67 -2.88
CA TRP A 120 4.17 36.11 -3.02
C TRP A 120 5.47 36.53 -3.72
N SER A 121 6.17 35.59 -4.37
CA SER A 121 7.36 35.82 -5.20
C SER A 121 8.49 36.60 -4.50
N THR A 122 8.65 36.40 -3.19
CA THR A 122 9.72 37.05 -2.40
C THR A 122 11.04 36.30 -2.48
N LYS A 123 11.63 36.25 -3.69
CA LYS A 123 12.81 35.41 -4.02
C LYS A 123 13.99 35.60 -3.06
N ASN A 124 14.33 36.84 -2.72
CA ASN A 124 15.46 37.13 -1.83
C ASN A 124 15.23 36.67 -0.38
N GLN A 125 13.99 36.67 0.09
CA GLN A 125 13.65 36.17 1.43
C GLN A 125 13.62 34.64 1.44
N LEU A 126 13.12 34.02 0.37
CA LEU A 126 13.07 32.58 0.20
C LEU A 126 14.45 31.92 0.38
N SER A 127 15.49 32.43 -0.28
CA SER A 127 16.88 31.91 -0.13
C SER A 127 17.42 32.06 1.30
N LYS A 128 17.07 33.16 2.00
CA LYS A 128 17.45 33.37 3.40
C LYS A 128 16.74 32.38 4.32
N VAL A 129 15.46 32.13 4.09
CA VAL A 129 14.66 31.14 4.83
C VAL A 129 15.23 29.74 4.63
N PHE A 130 15.54 29.34 3.39
CA PHE A 130 16.21 28.06 3.13
C PHE A 130 17.56 27.96 3.82
N SER A 131 18.39 29.01 3.74
CA SER A 131 19.71 29.02 4.38
C SER A 131 19.62 28.84 5.91
N ALA A 132 18.66 29.51 6.54
CA ALA A 132 18.40 29.38 7.98
C ALA A 132 17.83 28.00 8.34
N MET A 133 16.86 27.51 7.56
CA MET A 133 16.23 26.20 7.77
C MET A 133 17.27 25.07 7.67
N LEU A 134 18.12 25.07 6.63
CA LEU A 134 19.14 24.05 6.41
C LEU A 134 20.29 24.11 7.42
N ALA A 135 20.53 25.27 8.05
CA ALA A 135 21.50 25.39 9.13
C ALA A 135 21.02 24.67 10.41
N ILE A 136 19.70 24.61 10.63
CA ILE A 136 19.09 23.97 11.80
C ILE A 136 18.76 22.51 11.53
N HIS A 137 18.30 22.19 10.31
CA HIS A 137 17.87 20.85 9.90
C HIS A 137 18.76 20.26 8.78
N PRO A 138 20.08 20.10 9.00
CA PRO A 138 20.96 19.54 7.98
C PRO A 138 20.73 18.03 7.78
N ASP A 139 20.12 17.35 8.76
CA ASP A 139 19.83 15.92 8.83
C ASP A 139 18.73 15.44 7.86
N LYS A 140 17.99 16.35 7.22
CA LYS A 140 16.84 16.00 6.37
C LYS A 140 17.14 16.22 4.88
N PRO A 141 17.44 15.14 4.10
CA PRO A 141 17.75 15.23 2.67
C PRO A 141 16.66 15.93 1.83
N ALA A 142 15.39 15.72 2.17
CA ALA A 142 14.26 16.30 1.46
C ALA A 142 14.26 17.84 1.47
N LEU A 143 14.74 18.47 2.55
CA LEU A 143 14.83 19.93 2.66
C LEU A 143 15.91 20.50 1.74
N TRP A 144 17.04 19.80 1.61
CA TRP A 144 18.12 20.17 0.68
C TRP A 144 17.63 20.12 -0.77
N ILE A 145 16.95 19.03 -1.14
CA ILE A 145 16.37 18.85 -2.48
C ILE A 145 15.36 19.98 -2.76
N MET A 146 14.49 20.30 -1.80
CA MET A 146 13.50 21.37 -1.93
C MET A 146 14.17 22.74 -2.15
N ALA A 147 15.20 23.06 -1.37
CA ALA A 147 15.93 24.32 -1.50
C ALA A 147 16.61 24.43 -2.87
N ALA A 148 17.30 23.37 -3.31
CA ALA A 148 17.99 23.35 -4.60
C ALA A 148 17.02 23.46 -5.79
N LYS A 149 15.88 22.76 -5.74
CA LYS A 149 14.80 22.91 -6.75
C LYS A 149 14.27 24.33 -6.82
N SER A 150 14.06 24.97 -5.67
CA SER A 150 13.58 26.35 -5.60
C SER A 150 14.58 27.36 -6.18
N GLU A 151 15.88 27.19 -5.94
CA GLU A 151 16.92 28.05 -6.53
C GLU A 151 16.97 27.91 -8.07
N LEU A 152 16.73 26.70 -8.59
CA LEU A 152 16.65 26.46 -10.03
C LEU A 152 15.39 27.06 -10.65
N GLU A 153 14.21 26.76 -10.10
CA GLU A 153 12.90 27.16 -10.65
C GLU A 153 12.62 28.67 -10.46
N ASP A 154 12.85 29.19 -9.26
CA ASP A 154 12.43 30.55 -8.90
C ASP A 154 13.50 31.61 -9.25
N ARG A 155 14.79 31.27 -9.06
CA ARG A 155 15.92 32.19 -9.25
C ARG A 155 16.75 31.91 -10.50
N ASN A 156 16.46 30.83 -11.21
CA ASN A 156 17.13 30.48 -12.46
C ASN A 156 18.65 30.26 -12.30
N SER A 157 19.11 29.95 -11.08
CA SER A 157 20.54 29.85 -10.71
C SER A 157 20.96 28.39 -10.50
N SER A 158 21.48 27.78 -11.56
CA SER A 158 21.98 26.39 -11.52
C SER A 158 23.22 26.25 -10.63
N GLU A 159 24.04 27.31 -10.52
CA GLU A 159 25.21 27.32 -9.65
C GLU A 159 24.84 27.27 -8.16
N SER A 160 23.84 28.05 -7.74
CA SER A 160 23.37 28.02 -6.35
C SER A 160 22.76 26.66 -5.99
N ALA A 161 21.99 26.07 -6.92
CA ALA A 161 21.44 24.72 -6.76
C ALA A 161 22.56 23.66 -6.64
N ARG A 162 23.61 23.74 -7.47
CA ARG A 162 24.79 22.87 -7.39
C ARG A 162 25.49 22.97 -6.04
N HIS A 163 25.73 24.18 -5.54
CA HIS A 163 26.34 24.38 -4.23
C HIS A 163 25.50 23.76 -3.10
N LEU A 164 24.18 23.87 -3.17
CA LEU A 164 23.28 23.24 -2.20
C LEU A 164 23.35 21.71 -2.25
N PHE A 165 23.37 21.11 -3.44
CA PHE A 165 23.53 19.64 -3.57
C PHE A 165 24.90 19.16 -3.09
N LEU A 166 25.99 19.84 -3.46
CA LEU A 166 27.33 19.49 -2.98
C LEU A 166 27.43 19.59 -1.45
N ARG A 167 26.77 20.58 -0.84
CA ARG A 167 26.68 20.69 0.62
C ARG A 167 25.80 19.58 1.21
N ALA A 168 24.68 19.23 0.58
CA ALA A 168 23.82 18.13 1.00
C ALA A 168 24.58 16.80 1.01
N LEU A 169 25.40 16.53 0.00
CA LEU A 169 26.22 15.31 -0.10
C LEU A 169 27.30 15.20 0.98
N ARG A 170 27.70 16.31 1.62
CA ARG A 170 28.59 16.27 2.80
C ARG A 170 27.87 15.72 4.03
N PHE A 171 26.57 16.00 4.17
CA PHE A 171 25.75 15.47 5.28
C PHE A 171 25.15 14.10 4.95
N HIS A 172 24.84 13.85 3.68
CA HIS A 172 24.11 12.68 3.20
C HIS A 172 24.88 11.97 2.06
N PRO A 173 26.07 11.40 2.34
CA PRO A 173 26.95 10.85 1.31
C PRO A 173 26.41 9.59 0.61
N ASN A 174 25.43 8.91 1.20
CA ASN A 174 24.86 7.66 0.69
C ASN A 174 23.37 7.77 0.31
N ASP A 175 22.80 8.98 0.29
CA ASP A 175 21.38 9.16 -0.01
C ASP A 175 21.14 9.09 -1.53
N LYS A 176 20.45 8.02 -1.96
CA LYS A 176 20.09 7.78 -3.36
C LYS A 176 19.30 8.94 -3.99
N LYS A 177 18.36 9.55 -3.25
CA LYS A 177 17.47 10.59 -3.78
C LYS A 177 18.23 11.90 -4.00
N VAL A 178 19.15 12.26 -3.11
CA VAL A 178 19.99 13.46 -3.29
C VAL A 178 20.81 13.35 -4.57
N TYR A 179 21.42 12.18 -4.82
CA TYR A 179 22.16 11.94 -6.07
C TYR A 179 21.26 11.96 -7.30
N GLN A 180 20.09 11.32 -7.27
CA GLN A 180 19.12 11.33 -8.38
C GLN A 180 18.72 12.76 -8.75
N GLU A 181 18.38 13.58 -7.76
CA GLU A 181 17.93 14.96 -7.98
C GLU A 181 19.09 15.87 -8.39
N TYR A 182 20.30 15.63 -7.85
CA TYR A 182 21.49 16.35 -8.27
C TYR A 182 21.86 16.05 -9.73
N PHE A 183 21.88 14.77 -10.11
CA PHE A 183 22.10 14.32 -11.48
C PHE A 183 21.05 14.91 -12.44
N ARG A 184 19.77 14.88 -12.06
CA ARG A 184 18.67 15.50 -12.82
C ARG A 184 18.86 16.99 -13.00
N MET A 185 19.29 17.71 -11.96
CA MET A 185 19.52 19.15 -12.01
C MET A 185 20.64 19.51 -13.01
N GLU A 186 21.74 18.76 -13.02
CA GLU A 186 22.83 19.00 -13.99
C GLU A 186 22.38 18.79 -15.44
N LEU A 187 21.55 17.76 -15.69
CA LEU A 187 20.98 17.53 -17.02
C LEU A 187 19.98 18.63 -17.43
N LEU A 188 19.13 19.08 -16.51
CA LEU A 188 18.23 20.22 -16.74
C LEU A 188 19.01 21.50 -17.06
N HIS A 189 20.12 21.74 -16.36
CA HIS A 189 21.00 22.87 -16.64
C HIS A 189 21.61 22.80 -18.05
N ALA A 190 22.12 21.64 -18.45
CA ALA A 190 22.64 21.42 -19.79
C ALA A 190 21.55 21.63 -20.86
N GLU A 191 20.35 21.08 -20.65
CA GLU A 191 19.22 21.25 -21.56
C GLU A 191 18.83 22.73 -21.73
N LYS A 192 18.78 23.47 -20.62
CA LYS A 192 18.46 24.90 -20.63
C LYS A 192 19.50 25.70 -21.41
N LEU A 193 20.80 25.45 -21.21
CA LEU A 193 21.86 26.11 -21.97
C LEU A 193 21.77 25.77 -23.47
N ARG A 194 21.44 24.53 -23.83
CA ARG A 194 21.21 24.13 -25.23
C ARG A 194 20.04 24.88 -25.85
N LYS A 195 18.94 25.08 -25.11
CA LYS A 195 17.78 25.87 -25.58
C LYS A 195 18.17 27.33 -25.80
N GLN A 196 18.88 27.94 -24.84
CA GLN A 196 19.39 29.31 -24.97
C GLN A 196 20.30 29.48 -26.18
N LYS A 197 21.24 28.54 -26.40
CA LYS A 197 22.12 28.56 -27.58
C LYS A 197 21.31 28.53 -28.88
N LYS A 198 20.33 27.62 -29.01
CA LYS A 198 19.47 27.52 -30.20
C LYS A 198 18.64 28.78 -30.45
N GLU A 199 18.17 29.44 -29.39
CA GLU A 199 17.41 30.70 -29.48
C GLU A 199 18.29 31.85 -29.98
N LEU A 200 19.53 31.94 -29.49
CA LEU A 200 20.48 32.97 -29.89
C LEU A 200 20.98 32.78 -31.33
N GLU A 201 21.21 31.53 -31.74
CA GLU A 201 21.54 31.17 -33.14
C GLU A 201 20.41 31.56 -34.10
N LYS A 202 19.15 31.32 -33.71
CA LYS A 202 17.97 31.72 -34.51
C LYS A 202 17.77 33.23 -34.59
N ALA A 203 18.23 33.97 -33.59
CA ALA A 203 18.09 35.42 -33.53
C ALA A 203 19.21 36.17 -34.28
N GLU A 204 20.14 35.45 -34.94
CA GLU A 204 21.31 36.01 -35.63
C GLU A 204 22.13 37.00 -34.77
N MET A 205 22.11 36.81 -33.44
CA MET A 205 22.84 37.67 -32.50
C MET A 205 24.31 37.26 -32.46
N ASN A 206 25.21 38.19 -32.77
CA ASN A 206 26.66 37.99 -32.59
C ASN A 206 27.00 37.88 -31.10
N LEU A 207 27.42 36.68 -30.68
CA LEU A 207 27.76 36.32 -29.30
C LEU A 207 29.13 36.84 -28.81
N GLY A 208 29.89 37.54 -29.66
CA GLY A 208 31.25 37.98 -29.32
C GLY A 208 32.14 36.78 -28.92
N GLU A 209 32.91 36.91 -27.84
CA GLU A 209 33.78 35.85 -27.28
C GLU A 209 33.05 34.85 -26.34
N TYR A 210 31.73 34.96 -26.16
CA TYR A 210 30.99 34.08 -25.26
C TYR A 210 30.64 32.75 -25.93
N GLU A 211 31.50 31.75 -25.77
CA GLU A 211 31.24 30.39 -26.21
C GLU A 211 30.57 29.54 -25.11
N PHE A 212 29.43 28.94 -25.44
CA PHE A 212 28.85 27.91 -24.59
C PHE A 212 29.79 26.68 -24.57
N SER A 213 30.35 26.36 -23.40
CA SER A 213 31.21 25.18 -23.24
C SER A 213 30.51 23.91 -23.73
N ALA A 214 31.07 23.28 -24.76
CA ALA A 214 30.56 22.06 -25.36
C ALA A 214 30.44 20.91 -24.33
N GLU A 215 31.31 20.91 -23.32
CA GLU A 215 31.36 19.92 -22.25
C GLU A 215 30.15 20.00 -21.29
N ILE A 216 29.69 21.23 -21.02
CA ILE A 216 28.48 21.44 -20.22
C ILE A 216 27.26 21.06 -21.06
N LEU A 217 27.27 21.40 -22.36
CA LEU A 217 26.17 21.08 -23.28
C LEU A 217 26.02 19.58 -23.56
N SER A 218 27.09 18.78 -23.42
CA SER A 218 27.06 17.32 -23.54
C SER A 218 26.69 16.61 -22.25
N GLY A 219 26.57 17.33 -21.12
CA GLY A 219 26.21 16.77 -19.83
C GLY A 219 27.36 16.15 -19.04
N LYS A 220 28.63 16.53 -19.31
CA LYS A 220 29.79 15.99 -18.55
C LYS A 220 29.67 16.19 -17.04
N LEU A 221 29.04 17.26 -16.59
CA LEU A 221 28.79 17.48 -15.15
C LEU A 221 27.92 16.36 -14.56
N ALA A 222 26.89 15.92 -15.27
CA ALA A 222 26.06 14.80 -14.84
C ALA A 222 26.85 13.49 -14.84
N GLU A 223 27.76 13.29 -15.80
CA GLU A 223 28.69 12.15 -15.82
C GLU A 223 29.60 12.12 -14.58
N ILE A 224 30.11 13.28 -14.14
CA ILE A 224 30.91 13.37 -12.91
C ILE A 224 30.07 12.98 -11.69
N VAL A 225 28.82 13.46 -11.61
CA VAL A 225 27.88 13.08 -10.54
C VAL A 225 27.61 11.58 -10.56
N TYR A 226 27.40 10.99 -11.74
CA TYR A 226 27.21 9.55 -11.90
C TYR A 226 28.42 8.76 -11.37
N ARG A 227 29.64 9.20 -11.70
CA ARG A 227 30.88 8.53 -11.29
C ARG A 227 31.10 8.59 -9.78
N ASP A 228 30.84 9.73 -9.15
CA ASP A 228 30.89 9.87 -7.67
C ASP A 228 29.79 9.00 -7.01
N ALA A 229 28.57 9.01 -7.57
CA ALA A 229 27.44 8.27 -7.04
C ALA A 229 27.67 6.76 -7.07
N THR A 230 28.16 6.21 -8.19
CA THR A 230 28.46 4.77 -8.35
C THR A 230 29.71 4.33 -7.59
N GLY A 231 30.59 5.27 -7.23
CA GLY A 231 31.68 5.07 -6.28
C GLY A 231 31.17 4.70 -4.88
N LYS A 232 30.17 5.43 -4.39
CA LYS A 232 29.64 5.30 -3.01
C LYS A 232 28.45 4.34 -2.88
N ILE A 233 27.51 4.40 -3.83
CA ILE A 233 26.27 3.62 -3.81
C ILE A 233 26.39 2.48 -4.83
N LYS A 234 26.33 1.24 -4.34
CA LYS A 234 26.32 0.03 -5.17
C LYS A 234 24.88 -0.48 -5.35
N GLY A 235 24.64 -1.23 -6.42
CA GLY A 235 23.36 -1.84 -6.78
C GLY A 235 22.85 -1.39 -8.15
N ALA A 236 22.37 -2.33 -8.96
CA ALA A 236 21.91 -2.06 -10.31
C ALA A 236 20.65 -1.19 -10.32
N GLU A 237 19.74 -1.37 -9.35
CA GLU A 237 18.51 -0.58 -9.20
C GLU A 237 18.79 0.94 -9.24
N PHE A 238 19.82 1.37 -8.50
CA PHE A 238 20.19 2.78 -8.44
C PHE A 238 20.77 3.27 -9.77
N VAL A 239 21.64 2.50 -10.40
CA VAL A 239 22.21 2.83 -11.71
C VAL A 239 21.13 2.91 -12.80
N ILE A 240 20.19 1.97 -12.81
CA ILE A 240 19.01 1.96 -13.68
C ILE A 240 18.16 3.22 -13.44
N SER A 241 18.01 3.66 -12.19
CA SER A 241 17.27 4.90 -11.88
C SER A 241 17.93 6.14 -12.50
N LEU A 242 19.26 6.22 -12.51
CA LEU A 242 20.00 7.32 -13.15
C LEU A 242 19.91 7.25 -14.68
N LEU A 243 19.96 6.03 -15.25
CA LEU A 243 19.75 5.82 -16.67
C LEU A 243 18.35 6.28 -17.11
N ASN A 244 17.31 5.94 -16.35
CA ASN A 244 15.94 6.39 -16.62
C ASN A 244 15.80 7.92 -16.57
N ILE A 245 16.55 8.59 -15.69
CA ILE A 245 16.61 10.06 -15.66
C ILE A 245 17.31 10.59 -16.92
N ALA A 246 18.44 9.99 -17.33
CA ALA A 246 19.16 10.38 -18.54
C ALA A 246 18.28 10.21 -19.80
N ALA A 247 17.52 9.11 -19.88
CA ALA A 247 16.63 8.80 -21.00
C ALA A 247 15.56 9.89 -21.29
N ILE A 248 15.25 10.76 -20.32
CA ILE A 248 14.34 11.90 -20.52
C ILE A 248 14.95 12.96 -21.48
N PHE A 249 16.27 12.97 -21.64
CA PHE A 249 17.01 14.01 -22.35
C PHE A 249 17.66 13.47 -23.64
N ASP A 250 17.20 13.92 -24.80
CA ASP A 250 17.64 13.43 -26.12
C ASP A 250 19.15 13.52 -26.39
N PHE A 251 19.83 14.48 -25.75
CA PHE A 251 21.26 14.72 -25.96
C PHE A 251 22.18 13.80 -25.16
N THR A 252 21.63 12.94 -24.30
CA THR A 252 22.41 12.13 -23.35
C THR A 252 22.73 10.73 -23.86
N LYS A 253 22.56 10.44 -25.16
CA LYS A 253 22.76 9.09 -25.73
C LYS A 253 24.13 8.49 -25.37
N GLU A 254 25.21 9.27 -25.51
CA GLU A 254 26.56 8.83 -25.15
C GLU A 254 26.69 8.47 -23.66
N LEU A 255 26.07 9.27 -22.79
CA LEU A 255 26.02 9.00 -21.34
C LEU A 255 25.19 7.74 -21.04
N GLN A 256 24.07 7.55 -21.73
CA GLN A 256 23.25 6.34 -21.60
C GLN A 256 24.04 5.10 -22.02
N ASP A 257 24.75 5.15 -23.14
CA ASP A 257 25.58 4.04 -23.63
C ASP A 257 26.70 3.69 -22.63
N SER A 258 27.34 4.70 -22.04
CA SER A 258 28.33 4.50 -20.98
C SER A 258 27.74 3.86 -19.73
N ILE A 259 26.57 4.32 -19.26
CA ILE A 259 25.88 3.73 -18.09
C ILE A 259 25.46 2.28 -18.38
N LEU A 260 25.05 1.99 -19.61
CA LEU A 260 24.68 0.64 -20.05
C LEU A 260 25.88 -0.31 -20.10
N GLN A 261 27.02 0.17 -20.60
CA GLN A 261 28.27 -0.59 -20.55
C GLN A 261 28.69 -0.88 -19.11
N ASP A 262 28.52 0.09 -18.21
CA ASP A 262 28.79 -0.09 -16.78
C ASP A 262 27.86 -1.14 -16.15
N LEU A 263 26.57 -1.16 -16.49
CA LEU A 263 25.64 -2.22 -16.06
C LEU A 263 26.10 -3.61 -16.53
N GLN A 264 26.48 -3.75 -17.80
CA GLN A 264 26.92 -5.02 -18.40
C GLN A 264 28.28 -5.53 -17.88
N THR A 265 29.11 -4.66 -17.31
CA THR A 265 30.47 -5.03 -16.87
C THR A 265 30.61 -5.11 -15.35
N LYS A 266 29.98 -4.19 -14.61
CA LYS A 266 30.16 -4.04 -13.16
C LYS A 266 29.02 -4.64 -12.32
N TYR A 267 27.85 -4.88 -12.92
CA TYR A 267 26.63 -5.28 -12.20
C TYR A 267 26.01 -6.58 -12.75
N THR A 268 26.82 -7.47 -13.32
CA THR A 268 26.38 -8.76 -13.89
C THR A 268 25.86 -9.76 -12.85
N GLU A 269 26.24 -9.58 -11.60
CA GLU A 269 25.77 -10.41 -10.47
C GLU A 269 24.37 -10.01 -9.96
N ASP A 270 23.84 -8.86 -10.41
CA ASP A 270 22.53 -8.36 -10.01
C ASP A 270 21.45 -8.82 -11.02
N ASN A 271 20.41 -9.50 -10.52
CA ASN A 271 19.29 -9.96 -11.34
C ASN A 271 18.54 -8.81 -12.02
N LEU A 272 18.51 -7.62 -11.40
CA LEU A 272 17.82 -6.46 -11.93
C LEU A 272 18.50 -5.91 -13.19
N THR A 273 19.82 -6.09 -13.31
CA THR A 273 20.56 -5.75 -14.54
C THR A 273 20.03 -6.57 -15.71
N TRP A 274 19.94 -7.88 -15.54
CA TRP A 274 19.47 -8.78 -16.59
C TRP A 274 17.99 -8.56 -16.93
N ASP A 275 17.13 -8.36 -15.92
CA ASP A 275 15.71 -8.03 -16.12
C ASP A 275 15.54 -6.72 -16.90
N PHE A 276 16.31 -5.68 -16.55
CA PHE A 276 16.28 -4.41 -17.26
C PHE A 276 16.78 -4.54 -18.70
N MET A 277 17.94 -5.19 -18.91
CA MET A 277 18.51 -5.40 -20.24
C MET A 277 17.56 -6.21 -21.14
N ALA A 278 16.94 -7.26 -20.59
CA ALA A 278 15.97 -8.06 -21.31
C ALA A 278 14.74 -7.24 -21.69
N LYS A 279 14.19 -6.42 -20.78
CA LYS A 279 13.02 -5.58 -21.06
C LYS A 279 13.30 -4.51 -22.11
N ARG A 280 14.53 -3.98 -22.17
CA ARG A 280 14.94 -2.98 -23.18
C ARG A 280 14.81 -3.51 -24.62
N GLU A 281 15.06 -4.80 -24.85
CA GLU A 281 14.92 -5.43 -26.17
C GLU A 281 13.49 -5.37 -26.75
N LEU A 282 12.49 -5.18 -25.89
CA LEU A 282 11.09 -5.06 -26.28
C LEU A 282 10.76 -3.68 -26.86
N GLU A 283 11.52 -2.67 -26.45
CA GLU A 283 11.37 -1.28 -26.87
C GLU A 283 12.20 -0.96 -28.13
N ALA A 284 13.03 -1.90 -28.58
CA ALA A 284 13.83 -1.76 -29.79
C ALA A 284 12.96 -1.35 -31.00
N PRO A 285 13.42 -0.38 -31.83
CA PRO A 285 12.68 0.06 -33.00
C PRO A 285 12.41 -1.11 -33.94
N GLY A 286 11.20 -1.18 -34.47
CA GLY A 286 10.80 -2.25 -35.37
C GLY A 286 11.40 -2.06 -36.75
N ALA A 287 11.63 -3.17 -37.45
CA ALA A 287 11.75 -3.09 -38.91
C ALA A 287 10.42 -2.54 -39.45
N GLY A 288 10.49 -1.52 -40.31
CA GLY A 288 9.31 -0.98 -41.00
C GLY A 288 8.61 -2.04 -41.85
N GLU A 289 7.65 -1.63 -42.69
CA GLU A 289 6.89 -2.49 -43.63
C GLU A 289 6.03 -3.63 -43.01
N GLU A 290 6.54 -4.46 -42.10
CA GLU A 290 5.83 -5.59 -41.44
C GLU A 290 4.74 -5.14 -40.44
N LEU A 291 4.71 -3.86 -40.06
CA LEU A 291 3.75 -3.32 -39.09
C LEU A 291 2.36 -3.07 -39.66
N GLN A 292 2.13 -3.22 -40.96
CA GLN A 292 0.84 -2.89 -41.56
C GLN A 292 -0.24 -3.95 -41.32
N THR A 293 0.12 -5.23 -41.17
CA THR A 293 -0.83 -6.32 -40.91
C THR A 293 -0.83 -6.77 -39.45
N ALA A 294 -1.95 -7.29 -38.96
CA ALA A 294 -2.03 -7.83 -37.60
C ALA A 294 -1.07 -9.02 -37.38
N LYS A 295 -0.85 -9.83 -38.43
CA LYS A 295 0.10 -10.95 -38.41
C LYS A 295 1.56 -10.49 -38.38
N GLY A 296 1.90 -9.46 -39.17
CA GLY A 296 3.24 -8.88 -39.16
C GLY A 296 3.59 -8.20 -37.83
N ARG A 297 2.64 -7.46 -37.22
CA ARG A 297 2.82 -6.93 -35.85
C ARG A 297 3.05 -8.05 -34.82
N ALA A 298 2.31 -9.15 -34.90
CA ALA A 298 2.47 -10.27 -34.00
C ALA A 298 3.81 -11.01 -34.18
N SER A 299 4.29 -11.13 -35.43
CA SER A 299 5.61 -11.67 -35.74
C SER A 299 6.72 -10.81 -35.14
N GLU A 300 6.64 -9.49 -35.31
CA GLU A 300 7.62 -8.56 -34.75
C GLU A 300 7.65 -8.59 -33.22
N VAL A 301 6.47 -8.67 -32.58
CA VAL A 301 6.38 -8.86 -31.12
C VAL A 301 7.02 -10.19 -30.70
N SER A 302 6.78 -11.26 -31.46
CA SER A 302 7.39 -12.58 -31.22
C SER A 302 8.92 -12.51 -31.25
N ARG A 303 9.48 -11.81 -32.25
CA ARG A 303 10.93 -11.63 -32.43
C ARG A 303 11.56 -10.83 -31.28
N ARG A 304 10.90 -9.75 -30.85
CA ARG A 304 11.33 -8.98 -29.66
C ARG A 304 11.30 -9.80 -28.39
N GLU A 305 10.23 -10.58 -28.21
CA GLU A 305 10.11 -11.49 -27.06
C GLU A 305 11.18 -12.58 -27.09
N GLU A 306 11.62 -13.05 -28.26
CA GLU A 306 12.74 -13.99 -28.37
C GLU A 306 14.07 -13.37 -27.98
N ARG A 307 14.40 -12.16 -28.46
CA ARG A 307 15.63 -11.45 -28.05
C ARG A 307 15.64 -11.21 -26.53
N CYS A 308 14.51 -10.78 -25.98
CA CYS A 308 14.34 -10.63 -24.55
C CYS A 308 14.62 -11.93 -23.79
N CYS A 309 14.08 -13.06 -24.26
CA CYS A 309 14.36 -14.37 -23.65
C CYS A 309 15.82 -14.79 -23.79
N GLN A 310 16.49 -14.50 -24.90
CA GLN A 310 17.92 -14.80 -25.05
C GLN A 310 18.75 -14.09 -23.98
N VAL A 311 18.43 -12.82 -23.66
CA VAL A 311 19.09 -12.09 -22.56
C VAL A 311 18.84 -12.75 -21.20
N TYR A 312 17.61 -13.23 -20.93
CA TYR A 312 17.35 -14.00 -19.70
C TYR A 312 18.13 -15.32 -19.66
N GLU A 313 18.24 -16.04 -20.78
CA GLU A 313 19.01 -17.29 -20.86
C GLU A 313 20.51 -17.05 -20.66
N GLU A 314 21.06 -15.95 -21.20
CA GLU A 314 22.44 -15.53 -20.93
C GLU A 314 22.64 -15.16 -19.46
N GLY A 315 21.69 -14.42 -18.88
CA GLY A 315 21.73 -14.08 -17.48
C GLY A 315 21.63 -15.31 -16.58
N LEU A 316 20.86 -16.34 -16.95
CA LEU A 316 20.82 -17.62 -16.22
C LEU A 316 22.13 -18.43 -16.33
N LYS A 317 22.84 -18.34 -17.45
CA LYS A 317 24.19 -18.94 -17.58
C LYS A 317 25.19 -18.27 -16.64
N SER A 318 25.07 -16.95 -16.44
CA SER A 318 25.93 -16.19 -15.53
C SER A 318 25.49 -16.29 -14.06
N LEU A 319 24.18 -16.30 -13.81
CA LEU A 319 23.56 -16.13 -12.50
C LEU A 319 22.34 -17.05 -12.37
N ASN A 320 22.58 -18.32 -12.07
CA ASN A 320 21.52 -19.29 -11.84
C ASN A 320 20.97 -19.21 -10.40
N THR A 321 20.15 -18.20 -10.12
CA THR A 321 19.60 -17.93 -8.77
C THR A 321 18.07 -17.82 -8.79
N GLU A 322 17.43 -18.06 -7.64
CA GLU A 322 15.97 -17.95 -7.49
C GLU A 322 15.42 -16.58 -7.93
N PRO A 323 16.03 -15.42 -7.59
CA PRO A 323 15.57 -14.12 -8.09
C PRO A 323 15.62 -14.00 -9.61
N MET A 324 16.65 -14.56 -10.26
CA MET A 324 16.76 -14.53 -11.72
C MET A 324 15.66 -15.35 -12.41
N TRP A 325 15.38 -16.55 -11.89
CA TRP A 325 14.22 -17.35 -12.34
C TRP A 325 12.90 -16.63 -12.09
N THR A 326 12.76 -15.95 -10.94
CA THR A 326 11.57 -15.16 -10.60
C THR A 326 11.35 -14.06 -11.65
N CYS A 327 12.38 -13.30 -12.03
CA CYS A 327 12.27 -12.29 -13.08
C CYS A 327 11.86 -12.89 -14.43
N TYR A 328 12.48 -14.01 -14.83
CA TYR A 328 12.18 -14.64 -16.12
C TYR A 328 10.75 -15.22 -16.18
N VAL A 329 10.31 -15.93 -15.12
CA VAL A 329 8.95 -16.46 -15.01
C VAL A 329 7.93 -15.32 -14.97
N ALA A 330 8.18 -14.27 -14.19
CA ALA A 330 7.32 -13.09 -14.11
C ALA A 330 7.16 -12.41 -15.48
N PHE A 331 8.25 -12.26 -16.23
CA PHE A 331 8.22 -11.76 -17.60
C PHE A 331 7.34 -12.65 -18.51
N CYS A 332 7.56 -13.96 -18.51
CA CYS A 332 6.77 -14.89 -19.33
C CYS A 332 5.27 -14.84 -18.98
N LEU A 333 4.92 -14.76 -17.69
CA LEU A 333 3.54 -14.59 -17.22
C LEU A 333 2.92 -13.25 -17.66
N GLU A 334 3.68 -12.15 -17.58
CA GLU A 334 3.23 -10.84 -18.07
C GLU A 334 2.89 -10.90 -19.57
N ARG A 335 3.74 -11.56 -20.37
CA ARG A 335 3.51 -11.72 -21.81
C ARG A 335 2.29 -12.57 -22.12
N LEU A 336 2.05 -13.65 -21.37
CA LEU A 336 0.87 -14.50 -21.55
C LEU A 336 -0.44 -13.76 -21.29
N LYS A 337 -0.46 -12.87 -20.28
CA LYS A 337 -1.65 -12.06 -19.92
C LYS A 337 -1.99 -10.98 -20.96
N ARG A 338 -1.07 -10.62 -21.86
CA ARG A 338 -1.34 -9.60 -22.89
C ARG A 338 -2.34 -10.12 -23.92
N LYS A 339 -3.40 -9.34 -24.16
CA LYS A 339 -4.40 -9.63 -25.20
C LYS A 339 -3.73 -9.68 -26.57
N THR A 340 -3.98 -10.76 -27.30
CA THR A 340 -3.58 -10.90 -28.71
C THR A 340 -4.65 -11.67 -29.46
N ASN A 341 -4.83 -11.33 -30.74
CA ASN A 341 -5.78 -12.00 -31.63
C ASN A 341 -5.10 -13.11 -32.45
N VAL A 342 -3.76 -13.25 -32.35
CA VAL A 342 -2.99 -14.26 -33.08
C VAL A 342 -2.77 -15.48 -32.21
N GLN A 343 -3.39 -16.59 -32.59
CA GLN A 343 -3.36 -17.86 -31.84
C GLN A 343 -1.94 -18.45 -31.76
N GLU A 344 -1.19 -18.45 -32.88
CA GLU A 344 0.21 -18.92 -32.94
C GLU A 344 1.10 -18.25 -31.87
N LEU A 345 0.91 -16.94 -31.64
CA LEU A 345 1.68 -16.19 -30.65
C LEU A 345 1.27 -16.57 -29.21
N LYS A 346 -0.02 -16.83 -28.96
CA LYS A 346 -0.48 -17.31 -27.64
C LYS A 346 0.15 -18.64 -27.30
N GLU A 347 0.08 -19.59 -28.23
CA GLU A 347 0.64 -20.93 -28.05
C GLU A 347 2.15 -20.89 -27.83
N LYS A 348 2.87 -20.04 -28.58
CA LYS A 348 4.31 -19.86 -28.40
C LYS A 348 4.67 -19.31 -27.02
N ARG A 349 3.93 -18.30 -26.54
CA ARG A 349 4.11 -17.75 -25.17
C ARG A 349 3.82 -18.79 -24.10
N GLN A 350 2.75 -19.56 -24.28
CA GLN A 350 2.36 -20.60 -23.33
C GLN A 350 3.39 -21.74 -23.27
N LYS A 351 3.80 -22.28 -24.42
CA LYS A 351 4.85 -23.31 -24.51
C LYS A 351 6.14 -22.85 -23.85
N ARG A 352 6.52 -21.59 -24.09
CA ARG A 352 7.71 -20.99 -23.47
C ARG A 352 7.58 -20.93 -21.95
N LEU A 353 6.47 -20.41 -21.43
CA LEU A 353 6.26 -20.30 -19.99
C LEU A 353 6.30 -21.68 -19.31
N LEU A 354 5.64 -22.70 -19.88
CA LEU A 354 5.67 -24.06 -19.35
C LEU A 354 7.09 -24.64 -19.32
N ALA A 355 7.88 -24.42 -20.39
CA ALA A 355 9.27 -24.86 -20.43
C ALA A 355 10.16 -24.16 -19.37
N VAL A 356 9.95 -22.85 -19.17
CA VAL A 356 10.70 -22.07 -18.16
C VAL A 356 10.31 -22.51 -16.74
N LEU A 357 9.02 -22.72 -16.47
CA LEU A 357 8.53 -23.23 -15.18
C LEU A 357 9.11 -24.63 -14.87
N GLN A 358 9.11 -25.52 -15.84
CA GLN A 358 9.71 -26.86 -15.70
C GLN A 358 11.20 -26.76 -15.38
N ARG A 359 11.98 -25.98 -16.14
CA ARG A 359 13.42 -25.83 -15.89
C ARG A 359 13.74 -25.18 -14.54
N ALA A 360 12.94 -24.20 -14.11
CA ALA A 360 13.08 -23.58 -12.81
C ALA A 360 12.78 -24.58 -11.67
N HIS A 361 11.78 -25.45 -11.87
CA HIS A 361 11.46 -26.53 -10.94
C HIS A 361 12.57 -27.57 -10.88
N ASP A 362 13.07 -28.04 -12.02
CA ASP A 362 14.16 -29.02 -12.10
C ASP A 362 15.43 -28.48 -11.44
N SER A 363 15.65 -27.17 -11.52
CA SER A 363 16.76 -26.47 -10.83
C SER A 363 16.51 -26.27 -9.33
N SER A 364 15.34 -26.66 -8.80
CA SER A 364 14.91 -26.45 -7.41
C SER A 364 14.80 -24.97 -6.99
N LEU A 365 14.70 -24.04 -7.96
CA LEU A 365 14.70 -22.58 -7.76
C LEU A 365 13.36 -21.92 -8.10
N LEU A 366 12.30 -22.71 -8.33
CA LEU A 366 10.95 -22.20 -8.56
C LEU A 366 10.25 -21.87 -7.24
N LYS A 367 9.81 -20.61 -7.09
CA LYS A 367 8.99 -20.18 -5.94
C LYS A 367 7.62 -20.84 -5.92
N GLU A 368 7.14 -21.06 -4.70
CA GLU A 368 5.83 -21.65 -4.40
C GLU A 368 4.66 -21.01 -5.18
N ASP A 369 4.60 -19.67 -5.21
CA ASP A 369 3.48 -18.92 -5.79
C ASP A 369 3.23 -19.25 -7.27
N TYR A 370 4.26 -19.67 -7.99
CA TYR A 370 4.17 -19.95 -9.42
C TYR A 370 3.53 -21.30 -9.76
N TYR A 371 3.44 -22.24 -8.81
CA TYR A 371 2.75 -23.52 -9.03
C TYR A 371 1.26 -23.32 -9.28
N LYS A 372 0.64 -22.33 -8.63
CA LYS A 372 -0.76 -21.97 -8.89
C LYS A 372 -0.97 -21.55 -10.34
N ASN A 373 -0.10 -20.69 -10.86
CA ASN A 373 -0.17 -20.26 -12.25
C ASN A 373 0.10 -21.43 -13.20
N TRP A 374 1.08 -22.29 -12.88
CA TRP A 374 1.42 -23.44 -13.69
C TRP A 374 0.24 -24.41 -13.83
N LEU A 375 -0.35 -24.82 -12.71
CA LEU A 375 -1.49 -25.74 -12.69
C LEU A 375 -2.71 -25.14 -13.41
N GLN A 376 -3.01 -23.85 -13.19
CA GLN A 376 -4.12 -23.20 -13.88
C GLN A 376 -3.94 -23.20 -15.41
N ILE A 377 -2.72 -23.00 -15.90
CA ILE A 377 -2.43 -23.04 -17.34
C ILE A 377 -2.64 -24.45 -17.89
N LEU A 378 -2.13 -25.48 -17.20
CA LEU A 378 -2.28 -26.88 -17.62
C LEU A 378 -3.75 -27.30 -17.64
N LEU A 379 -4.53 -26.96 -16.61
CA LEU A 379 -5.97 -27.22 -16.56
C LEU A 379 -6.71 -26.52 -17.71
N SER A 380 -6.38 -25.27 -18.01
CA SER A 380 -7.00 -24.54 -19.14
C SER A 380 -6.63 -25.09 -20.52
N SER A 381 -5.57 -25.90 -20.59
CA SER A 381 -5.08 -26.52 -21.82
C SER A 381 -5.52 -27.98 -21.95
N GLU A 382 -6.36 -28.46 -21.03
CA GLU A 382 -6.83 -29.85 -20.95
C GLU A 382 -5.70 -30.90 -20.81
N ASP A 383 -4.52 -30.50 -20.34
CA ASP A 383 -3.38 -31.40 -20.06
C ASP A 383 -3.48 -31.99 -18.64
N ALA A 384 -4.35 -32.98 -18.48
CA ALA A 384 -4.62 -33.64 -17.19
C ALA A 384 -3.40 -34.40 -16.64
N GLU A 385 -2.62 -35.05 -17.51
CA GLU A 385 -1.42 -35.80 -17.11
C GLU A 385 -0.32 -34.85 -16.62
N GLY A 386 -0.07 -33.77 -17.36
CA GLY A 386 0.87 -32.73 -16.97
C GLY A 386 0.48 -32.08 -15.64
N ALA A 387 -0.80 -31.73 -15.47
CA ALA A 387 -1.31 -31.13 -14.24
C ALA A 387 -1.15 -32.07 -13.03
N THR A 388 -1.45 -33.36 -13.18
CA THR A 388 -1.26 -34.38 -12.14
C THR A 388 0.21 -34.45 -11.72
N ARG A 389 1.12 -34.56 -12.69
CA ARG A 389 2.57 -34.65 -12.43
C ARG A 389 3.10 -33.41 -11.70
N VAL A 390 2.70 -32.21 -12.14
CA VAL A 390 3.14 -30.95 -11.52
C VAL A 390 2.57 -30.82 -10.11
N ALA A 391 1.31 -31.21 -9.89
CA ALA A 391 0.69 -31.18 -8.57
C ALA A 391 1.44 -32.07 -7.57
N MET A 392 1.83 -33.28 -7.97
CA MET A 392 2.65 -34.18 -7.14
C MET A 392 4.07 -33.65 -6.94
N ALA A 393 4.70 -33.11 -7.98
CA ALA A 393 6.05 -32.55 -7.86
C ALA A 393 6.09 -31.32 -6.93
N ALA A 394 5.02 -30.52 -6.91
CA ALA A 394 4.89 -29.38 -6.01
C ALA A 394 4.86 -29.82 -4.54
N THR A 395 4.07 -30.85 -4.22
CA THR A 395 3.95 -31.35 -2.83
C THR A 395 5.23 -32.02 -2.36
N GLN A 396 6.00 -32.64 -3.24
CA GLN A 396 7.33 -33.17 -2.91
C GLN A 396 8.33 -32.05 -2.60
N ARG A 397 8.32 -30.96 -3.38
CA ARG A 397 9.25 -29.84 -3.19
C ARG A 397 8.93 -29.02 -1.93
N TYR A 398 7.64 -28.76 -1.69
CA TYR A 398 7.12 -27.94 -0.61
C TYR A 398 6.23 -28.76 0.33
N SER A 399 6.77 -29.87 0.84
CA SER A 399 6.02 -30.85 1.63
C SER A 399 5.44 -30.33 2.94
N GLN A 400 5.99 -29.23 3.48
CA GLN A 400 5.49 -28.60 4.69
C GLN A 400 4.43 -27.51 4.43
N SER A 401 4.24 -27.10 3.17
CA SER A 401 3.34 -26.00 2.81
C SER A 401 1.89 -26.46 2.67
N VAL A 402 1.03 -25.97 3.58
CA VAL A 402 -0.43 -26.20 3.52
C VAL A 402 -1.02 -25.69 2.21
N THR A 403 -0.52 -24.55 1.72
CA THR A 403 -1.03 -23.86 0.53
C THR A 403 -0.73 -24.66 -0.73
N VAL A 404 0.47 -25.25 -0.85
CA VAL A 404 0.81 -26.16 -1.96
C VAL A 404 -0.03 -27.42 -1.91
N TRP A 405 -0.11 -28.08 -0.74
CA TRP A 405 -0.94 -29.28 -0.60
C TRP A 405 -2.39 -29.02 -0.95
N SER A 406 -2.98 -27.93 -0.45
CA SER A 406 -4.37 -27.55 -0.74
C SER A 406 -4.59 -27.34 -2.25
N LEU A 407 -3.68 -26.62 -2.90
CA LEU A 407 -3.74 -26.36 -4.35
C LEU A 407 -3.60 -27.66 -5.17
N SER A 408 -2.62 -28.50 -4.83
CA SER A 408 -2.37 -29.76 -5.53
C SER A 408 -3.53 -30.73 -5.34
N LEU A 409 -4.05 -30.89 -4.12
CA LEU A 409 -5.18 -31.77 -3.83
C LEU A 409 -6.46 -31.28 -4.52
N GLN A 410 -6.75 -29.97 -4.51
CA GLN A 410 -7.88 -29.41 -5.28
C GLN A 410 -7.76 -29.72 -6.77
N THR A 411 -6.56 -29.62 -7.34
CA THR A 411 -6.30 -29.94 -8.74
C THR A 411 -6.56 -31.43 -9.03
N LEU A 412 -6.04 -32.32 -8.18
CA LEU A 412 -6.22 -33.76 -8.33
C LEU A 412 -7.70 -34.18 -8.15
N MET A 413 -8.43 -33.53 -7.23
CA MET A 413 -9.87 -33.70 -7.06
C MET A 413 -10.64 -33.33 -8.33
N GLN A 414 -10.30 -32.22 -8.99
CA GLN A 414 -10.95 -31.79 -10.23
C GLN A 414 -10.69 -32.76 -11.40
N LEU A 415 -9.50 -33.37 -11.42
CA LEU A 415 -9.11 -34.33 -12.46
C LEU A 415 -9.57 -35.76 -12.17
N GLY A 416 -10.05 -36.07 -10.96
CA GLY A 416 -10.40 -37.42 -10.54
C GLY A 416 -9.20 -38.39 -10.56
N SER A 417 -7.98 -37.87 -10.34
CA SER A 417 -6.73 -38.61 -10.54
C SER A 417 -6.08 -38.99 -9.21
N GLY A 418 -5.70 -40.26 -9.06
CA GLY A 418 -4.93 -40.79 -7.92
C GLY A 418 -5.76 -41.29 -6.73
N ASP A 419 -5.06 -41.92 -5.79
CA ASP A 419 -5.63 -42.37 -4.52
C ASP A 419 -5.65 -41.19 -3.53
N MET A 420 -6.68 -40.36 -3.64
CA MET A 420 -6.86 -39.16 -2.83
C MET A 420 -6.84 -39.46 -1.34
N GLY A 421 -7.36 -40.61 -0.91
CA GLY A 421 -7.36 -41.03 0.49
C GLY A 421 -5.95 -41.12 1.07
N LYS A 422 -5.02 -41.76 0.33
CA LYS A 422 -3.61 -41.81 0.72
C LYS A 422 -2.93 -40.44 0.66
N LEU A 423 -3.21 -39.65 -0.38
CA LEU A 423 -2.60 -38.33 -0.54
C LEU A 423 -3.00 -37.35 0.57
N PHE A 424 -4.25 -37.37 1.03
CA PHE A 424 -4.67 -36.59 2.20
C PHE A 424 -3.97 -37.05 3.49
N GLN A 425 -3.79 -38.36 3.68
CA GLN A 425 -3.04 -38.88 4.83
C GLN A 425 -1.58 -38.42 4.78
N GLU A 426 -0.92 -38.54 3.64
CA GLU A 426 0.45 -38.09 3.43
C GLU A 426 0.59 -36.58 3.72
N ALA A 427 -0.31 -35.75 3.20
CA ALA A 427 -0.33 -34.31 3.47
C ALA A 427 -0.41 -34.00 4.97
N LEU A 428 -1.31 -34.68 5.70
CA LEU A 428 -1.49 -34.48 7.15
C LEU A 428 -0.29 -34.97 7.98
N THR A 429 0.56 -35.87 7.45
CA THR A 429 1.79 -36.29 8.15
C THR A 429 2.93 -35.28 8.02
N HIS A 430 2.99 -34.52 6.92
CA HIS A 430 4.10 -33.61 6.65
C HIS A 430 3.84 -32.16 7.10
N VAL A 431 2.58 -31.75 7.14
CA VAL A 431 2.18 -30.37 7.40
C VAL A 431 2.01 -30.11 8.90
N ASN A 432 2.27 -28.88 9.34
CA ASN A 432 2.05 -28.46 10.72
C ASN A 432 0.58 -28.70 11.13
N PRO A 433 0.30 -29.52 12.17
CA PRO A 433 -1.07 -29.83 12.59
C PRO A 433 -1.90 -28.58 12.90
N LYS A 434 -1.29 -27.52 13.43
CA LYS A 434 -2.02 -26.28 13.76
C LYS A 434 -2.59 -25.57 12.52
N GLU A 435 -2.00 -25.79 11.36
CA GLU A 435 -2.39 -25.16 10.09
C GLU A 435 -3.12 -26.13 9.16
N SER A 436 -3.35 -27.38 9.58
CA SER A 436 -3.91 -28.43 8.70
C SER A 436 -5.41 -28.29 8.42
N LEU A 437 -6.11 -27.36 9.08
CA LEU A 437 -7.57 -27.20 8.97
C LEU A 437 -8.08 -27.13 7.51
N PRO A 438 -7.47 -26.37 6.58
CA PRO A 438 -7.90 -26.34 5.19
C PRO A 438 -7.84 -27.72 4.50
N LEU A 439 -6.86 -28.55 4.85
CA LEU A 439 -6.71 -29.90 4.29
C LEU A 439 -7.83 -30.82 4.78
N TRP A 440 -8.22 -30.72 6.05
CA TRP A 440 -9.37 -31.44 6.60
C TRP A 440 -10.69 -31.03 5.92
N GLN A 441 -10.89 -29.72 5.72
CA GLN A 441 -12.07 -29.22 5.01
C GLN A 441 -12.15 -29.76 3.58
N LEU A 442 -11.02 -29.80 2.87
CA LEU A 442 -10.93 -30.38 1.52
C LEU A 442 -11.16 -31.89 1.52
N GLN A 443 -10.61 -32.63 2.48
CA GLN A 443 -10.81 -34.07 2.60
C GLN A 443 -12.28 -34.41 2.81
N VAL A 444 -12.97 -33.68 3.70
CA VAL A 444 -14.41 -33.85 3.92
C VAL A 444 -15.19 -33.53 2.66
N GLN A 445 -14.90 -32.41 2.00
CA GLN A 445 -15.57 -32.03 0.75
C GLN A 445 -15.41 -33.12 -0.33
N TRP A 446 -14.20 -33.67 -0.46
CA TRP A 446 -13.92 -34.75 -1.40
C TRP A 446 -14.69 -36.03 -1.05
N SER A 447 -14.65 -36.44 0.22
CA SER A 447 -15.32 -37.63 0.71
C SER A 447 -16.83 -37.59 0.48
N LEU A 448 -17.46 -36.45 0.80
CA LEU A 448 -18.89 -36.26 0.62
C LEU A 448 -19.35 -36.46 -0.83
N ALA A 449 -18.49 -36.15 -1.80
CA ALA A 449 -18.80 -36.25 -3.21
C ALA A 449 -18.45 -37.62 -3.84
N ASN A 450 -17.49 -38.36 -3.26
CA ASN A 450 -16.85 -39.50 -3.94
C ASN A 450 -16.79 -40.80 -3.13
N GLN A 451 -17.05 -40.78 -1.82
CA GLN A 451 -16.91 -41.95 -0.93
C GLN A 451 -18.25 -42.44 -0.39
N SER A 452 -18.26 -43.66 0.18
CA SER A 452 -19.45 -44.19 0.84
C SER A 452 -19.78 -43.42 2.14
N LEU A 453 -20.98 -43.63 2.67
CA LEU A 453 -21.39 -43.00 3.93
C LEU A 453 -20.49 -43.44 5.10
N GLU A 454 -20.12 -44.72 5.13
CA GLU A 454 -19.25 -45.31 6.17
C GLU A 454 -17.83 -44.74 6.12
N GLU A 455 -17.28 -44.58 4.91
CA GLU A 455 -15.94 -44.01 4.70
C GLU A 455 -15.89 -42.53 5.10
N THR A 456 -16.96 -41.79 4.77
CA THR A 456 -17.12 -40.38 5.15
C THR A 456 -17.26 -40.23 6.67
N GLU A 457 -18.04 -41.09 7.32
CA GLU A 457 -18.19 -41.12 8.78
C GLU A 457 -16.86 -41.41 9.46
N ALA A 458 -16.03 -42.32 8.92
CA ALA A 458 -14.70 -42.60 9.45
C ALA A 458 -13.76 -41.38 9.39
N ILE A 459 -13.88 -40.50 8.39
CA ILE A 459 -13.11 -39.25 8.32
C ILE A 459 -13.54 -38.30 9.45
N PHE A 460 -14.85 -38.15 9.68
CA PHE A 460 -15.36 -37.32 10.76
C PHE A 460 -14.93 -37.84 12.14
N GLU A 461 -14.98 -39.15 12.37
CA GLU A 461 -14.52 -39.74 13.63
C GLU A 461 -13.02 -39.52 13.88
N ARG A 462 -12.19 -39.61 12.83
CA ARG A 462 -10.77 -39.23 12.95
C ARG A 462 -10.59 -37.75 13.25
N GLY A 463 -11.30 -36.88 12.52
CA GLY A 463 -11.20 -35.44 12.66
C GLY A 463 -11.62 -34.95 14.06
N ARG A 464 -12.66 -35.58 14.64
CA ARG A 464 -13.15 -35.32 16.00
C ARG A 464 -12.09 -35.56 17.08
N LEU A 465 -11.24 -36.57 16.88
CA LEU A 465 -10.17 -36.96 17.81
C LEU A 465 -8.85 -36.22 17.55
N SER A 466 -8.85 -35.23 16.64
CA SER A 466 -7.66 -34.43 16.36
C SER A 466 -7.18 -33.68 17.61
N ALA A 467 -5.86 -33.71 17.86
CA ALA A 467 -5.23 -32.95 18.93
C ALA A 467 -5.31 -31.41 18.72
N VAL A 468 -5.68 -30.98 17.51
CA VAL A 468 -5.78 -29.57 17.13
C VAL A 468 -7.21 -29.12 17.36
N ALA A 469 -7.41 -28.27 18.37
CA ALA A 469 -8.74 -27.83 18.80
C ALA A 469 -9.60 -27.25 17.67
N ALA A 470 -9.01 -26.42 16.80
CA ALA A 470 -9.71 -25.82 15.66
C ALA A 470 -10.24 -26.88 14.68
N VAL A 471 -9.46 -27.93 14.41
CA VAL A 471 -9.87 -29.06 13.56
C VAL A 471 -10.98 -29.85 14.24
N ALA A 472 -10.79 -30.24 15.51
CA ALA A 472 -11.78 -31.03 16.23
C ALA A 472 -13.14 -30.32 16.34
N MET A 473 -13.17 -29.00 16.57
CA MET A 473 -14.40 -28.21 16.63
C MET A 473 -15.11 -28.14 15.28
N GLU A 474 -14.40 -27.79 14.21
CA GLU A 474 -14.97 -27.71 12.85
C GLU A 474 -15.50 -29.08 12.39
N MET A 475 -14.75 -30.16 12.63
CA MET A 475 -15.16 -31.51 12.22
C MET A 475 -16.42 -31.97 12.94
N LYS A 476 -16.62 -31.59 14.22
CA LYS A 476 -17.86 -31.89 14.96
C LYS A 476 -19.07 -31.16 14.40
N GLU A 477 -18.92 -29.88 14.06
CA GLU A 477 -19.97 -29.08 13.43
C GLU A 477 -20.39 -29.68 12.09
N LYS A 478 -19.42 -29.94 11.20
CA LYS A 478 -19.69 -30.56 9.90
C LYS A 478 -20.23 -31.99 10.00
N TYR A 479 -19.81 -32.77 10.99
CA TYR A 479 -20.32 -34.11 11.20
C TYR A 479 -21.78 -34.11 11.67
N LEU A 480 -22.16 -33.12 12.50
CA LEU A 480 -23.54 -32.93 12.90
C LEU A 480 -24.43 -32.58 11.70
N ASP A 481 -23.97 -31.63 10.88
CA ASP A 481 -24.65 -31.24 9.64
C ASP A 481 -24.83 -32.42 8.69
N TRP A 482 -23.77 -33.18 8.46
CA TRP A 482 -23.83 -34.36 7.61
C TRP A 482 -24.75 -35.45 8.17
N SER A 483 -24.75 -35.66 9.48
CA SER A 483 -25.65 -36.62 10.13
C SER A 483 -27.11 -36.23 9.95
N TYR A 484 -27.40 -34.93 9.97
CA TYR A 484 -28.73 -34.40 9.70
C TYR A 484 -29.15 -34.59 8.24
N THR A 485 -28.28 -34.29 7.28
CA THR A 485 -28.61 -34.45 5.85
C THR A 485 -28.85 -35.91 5.46
N VAL A 486 -28.11 -36.85 6.06
CA VAL A 486 -28.21 -38.29 5.74
C VAL A 486 -29.37 -38.98 6.48
N GLY A 487 -29.58 -38.67 7.75
CA GLY A 487 -30.47 -39.45 8.63
C GLY A 487 -31.55 -38.63 9.35
N GLY A 488 -31.70 -37.36 9.00
CA GLY A 488 -32.62 -36.43 9.65
C GLY A 488 -32.32 -36.20 11.13
N TYR A 489 -33.27 -35.59 11.84
CA TYR A 489 -33.07 -35.15 13.22
C TYR A 489 -32.71 -36.29 14.19
N LYS A 490 -33.26 -37.50 14.00
CA LYS A 490 -33.01 -38.63 14.91
C LYS A 490 -31.55 -39.07 14.88
N LYS A 491 -30.93 -39.07 13.69
CA LYS A 491 -29.50 -39.38 13.56
C LYS A 491 -28.67 -38.23 14.10
N ALA A 492 -29.01 -36.98 13.78
CA ALA A 492 -28.34 -35.80 14.31
C ALA A 492 -28.32 -35.77 15.85
N ARG A 493 -29.44 -36.05 16.54
CA ARG A 493 -29.49 -36.16 18.02
C ARG A 493 -28.52 -37.19 18.58
N LYS A 494 -28.48 -38.38 17.98
CA LYS A 494 -27.57 -39.46 18.40
C LYS A 494 -26.11 -39.05 18.21
N THR A 495 -25.79 -38.48 17.04
CA THR A 495 -24.46 -37.96 16.75
C THR A 495 -24.09 -36.86 17.75
N PHE A 496 -24.96 -35.86 17.96
CA PHE A 496 -24.75 -34.79 18.94
C PHE A 496 -24.45 -35.33 20.34
N THR A 497 -25.22 -36.32 20.80
CA THR A 497 -25.04 -36.96 22.12
C THR A 497 -23.67 -37.62 22.24
N SER A 498 -23.16 -38.23 21.18
CA SER A 498 -21.80 -38.80 21.14
C SER A 498 -20.72 -37.72 21.08
N LEU A 499 -20.93 -36.67 20.28
CA LEU A 499 -19.93 -35.62 20.05
C LEU A 499 -19.73 -34.70 21.26
N GLN A 500 -20.79 -34.42 22.02
CA GLN A 500 -20.74 -33.55 23.20
C GLN A 500 -19.91 -34.14 24.36
N GLU A 501 -19.67 -35.45 24.39
CA GLU A 501 -18.87 -36.10 25.44
C GLU A 501 -17.37 -35.82 25.26
N VAL A 502 -16.93 -35.49 24.03
CA VAL A 502 -15.52 -35.28 23.72
C VAL A 502 -15.22 -33.80 23.55
N ARG A 503 -14.28 -33.28 24.33
CA ARG A 503 -13.79 -31.89 24.22
C ARG A 503 -12.74 -31.78 23.10
N PRO A 504 -12.51 -30.59 22.51
CA PRO A 504 -13.15 -29.29 22.75
C PRO A 504 -14.47 -29.10 21.98
N LEU A 505 -15.36 -28.23 22.46
CA LEU A 505 -16.64 -27.91 21.83
C LEU A 505 -16.73 -26.43 21.45
N SER A 506 -17.47 -26.11 20.39
CA SER A 506 -17.69 -24.74 19.89
C SER A 506 -19.13 -24.28 20.12
N LYS A 507 -19.36 -22.97 20.24
CA LYS A 507 -20.71 -22.39 20.29
C LYS A 507 -21.54 -22.78 19.06
N SER A 508 -20.92 -22.69 17.88
CA SER A 508 -21.54 -23.01 16.60
C SER A 508 -22.11 -24.42 16.57
N PHE A 509 -21.41 -25.40 17.14
CA PHE A 509 -21.88 -26.78 17.24
C PHE A 509 -23.21 -26.91 18.01
N PHE A 510 -23.34 -26.21 19.14
CA PHE A 510 -24.59 -26.23 19.93
C PHE A 510 -25.70 -25.42 19.28
N THR A 511 -25.38 -24.22 18.77
CA THR A 511 -26.33 -23.39 18.01
C THR A 511 -26.91 -24.18 16.83
N ARG A 512 -26.07 -24.92 16.12
CA ARG A 512 -26.51 -25.72 14.97
C ARG A 512 -27.45 -26.86 15.36
N MET A 513 -27.20 -27.53 16.49
CA MET A 513 -28.12 -28.54 17.02
C MET A 513 -29.49 -27.93 17.35
N ILE A 514 -29.51 -26.74 17.96
CA ILE A 514 -30.75 -26.03 18.28
C ILE A 514 -31.52 -25.69 17.00
N GLU A 515 -30.84 -25.23 15.94
CA GLU A 515 -31.48 -24.97 14.63
C GLU A 515 -32.13 -26.23 14.03
N ILE A 516 -31.42 -27.36 14.03
CA ILE A 516 -31.94 -28.64 13.52
C ILE A 516 -33.24 -29.05 14.24
N GLU A 517 -33.35 -28.72 15.52
CA GLU A 517 -34.52 -29.06 16.35
C GLU A 517 -35.68 -28.10 16.14
N LYS A 518 -35.37 -26.82 15.90
CA LYS A 518 -36.37 -25.81 15.51
C LYS A 518 -37.04 -26.14 14.18
N GLU A 519 -36.33 -26.79 13.26
CA GLU A 519 -36.90 -27.26 12.00
C GLU A 519 -37.94 -28.39 12.19
N GLN A 520 -38.08 -28.96 13.40
CA GLN A 520 -39.10 -29.98 13.72
C GLN A 520 -40.39 -29.34 14.26
N VAL A 521 -41.52 -29.66 13.64
CA VAL A 521 -42.86 -29.12 13.97
C VAL A 521 -43.45 -29.68 15.30
N SER A 522 -42.80 -30.65 15.97
CA SER A 522 -43.47 -31.45 17.02
C SER A 522 -42.66 -31.78 18.28
N VAL A 523 -41.91 -30.85 18.87
CA VAL A 523 -41.22 -31.10 20.15
C VAL A 523 -41.43 -29.94 21.12
N ASN A 524 -41.54 -30.24 22.42
CA ASN A 524 -41.34 -29.28 23.51
C ASN A 524 -39.94 -28.65 23.36
N LEU A 525 -39.84 -27.61 22.54
CA LEU A 525 -38.60 -26.89 22.20
C LEU A 525 -37.91 -26.34 23.45
N THR A 526 -38.68 -25.99 24.48
CA THR A 526 -38.22 -25.47 25.77
C THR A 526 -37.28 -26.43 26.48
N ASP A 527 -37.70 -27.66 26.76
CA ASP A 527 -36.91 -28.60 27.57
C ASP A 527 -35.65 -29.08 26.84
N PHE A 528 -35.72 -29.27 25.51
CA PHE A 528 -34.56 -29.72 24.74
C PHE A 528 -33.52 -28.61 24.54
N THR A 529 -33.97 -27.42 24.13
CA THR A 529 -33.08 -26.26 23.95
C THR A 529 -32.41 -25.91 25.28
N GLU A 530 -33.17 -25.93 26.38
CA GLU A 530 -32.63 -25.74 27.72
C GLU A 530 -31.56 -26.77 28.08
N ASN A 531 -31.79 -28.06 27.85
CA ASN A 531 -30.79 -29.10 28.14
C ASN A 531 -29.51 -28.96 27.32
N VAL A 532 -29.62 -28.63 26.03
CA VAL A 532 -28.48 -28.39 25.14
C VAL A 532 -27.67 -27.15 25.57
N LEU A 533 -28.36 -26.10 26.02
CA LEU A 533 -27.75 -24.89 26.56
C LEU A 533 -27.02 -25.17 27.88
N LEU A 534 -27.65 -25.88 28.83
CA LEU A 534 -27.03 -26.26 30.10
C LEU A 534 -25.78 -27.12 29.88
N HIS A 535 -25.83 -28.07 28.95
CA HIS A 535 -24.66 -28.88 28.60
C HIS A 535 -23.54 -28.07 27.94
N PHE A 536 -23.85 -27.06 27.13
CA PHE A 536 -22.83 -26.12 26.61
C PHE A 536 -22.16 -25.36 27.75
N LEU A 537 -22.96 -24.88 28.70
CA LEU A 537 -22.49 -24.10 29.84
C LEU A 537 -21.58 -24.92 30.77
N ASP A 538 -21.89 -26.19 31.01
CA ASP A 538 -21.02 -27.13 31.74
C ASP A 538 -19.74 -27.50 30.97
N ALA A 539 -19.74 -27.31 29.64
CA ALA A 539 -18.66 -27.75 28.76
C ALA A 539 -17.56 -26.72 28.52
N VAL A 540 -17.82 -25.44 28.75
CA VAL A 540 -16.91 -24.32 28.45
C VAL A 540 -16.09 -23.96 29.69
N SER A 541 -14.78 -23.75 29.52
CA SER A 541 -13.90 -23.33 30.63
C SER A 541 -14.26 -21.92 31.13
N PRO A 542 -14.20 -21.64 32.44
CA PRO A 542 -14.56 -20.34 33.03
C PRO A 542 -13.83 -19.13 32.41
N GLU A 543 -12.66 -19.32 31.81
CA GLU A 543 -11.82 -18.27 31.24
C GLU A 543 -12.29 -17.75 29.87
N MET A 544 -13.10 -18.50 29.13
CA MET A 544 -13.49 -18.19 27.74
C MET A 544 -14.82 -17.42 27.65
N MET A 545 -15.25 -16.81 28.76
CA MET A 545 -16.65 -16.84 29.15
C MET A 545 -17.11 -15.54 29.82
N PHE A 546 -17.34 -14.48 29.03
CA PHE A 546 -17.97 -13.25 29.54
C PHE A 546 -19.09 -12.71 28.64
N VAL A 547 -18.97 -12.83 27.31
CA VAL A 547 -19.94 -12.26 26.35
C VAL A 547 -20.85 -13.34 25.74
N LEU A 548 -20.28 -14.51 25.46
CA LEU A 548 -20.97 -15.61 24.77
C LEU A 548 -22.16 -16.20 25.53
N ILE A 549 -22.06 -16.34 26.85
CA ILE A 549 -23.14 -16.86 27.71
C ILE A 549 -24.30 -15.87 27.78
N LEU A 550 -23.95 -14.59 27.89
CA LEU A 550 -24.86 -13.48 28.07
C LEU A 550 -25.77 -13.35 26.85
N ASP A 551 -25.18 -13.41 25.65
CA ASP A 551 -25.91 -13.38 24.39
C ASP A 551 -26.77 -14.65 24.21
N LEU A 552 -26.29 -15.84 24.61
CA LEU A 552 -27.07 -17.09 24.51
C LEU A 552 -28.36 -17.09 25.36
N TRP A 553 -28.31 -16.56 26.59
CA TRP A 553 -29.52 -16.42 27.41
C TRP A 553 -30.50 -15.40 26.85
N LEU A 554 -29.99 -14.30 26.26
CA LEU A 554 -30.82 -13.27 25.64
C LEU A 554 -31.44 -13.75 24.33
N ASP A 555 -30.67 -14.46 23.50
CA ASP A 555 -31.15 -15.14 22.30
C ASP A 555 -32.27 -16.13 22.70
N TYR A 556 -32.09 -16.91 23.77
CA TYR A 556 -33.13 -17.84 24.24
C TYR A 556 -34.43 -17.13 24.68
N ILE A 557 -34.31 -16.00 25.36
CA ILE A 557 -35.47 -15.18 25.77
C ILE A 557 -36.16 -14.55 24.56
N GLN A 558 -35.39 -14.02 23.60
CA GLN A 558 -35.93 -13.47 22.34
C GLN A 558 -36.73 -14.51 21.57
N GLU A 559 -36.25 -15.75 21.55
CA GLU A 559 -36.88 -16.86 20.84
C GLU A 559 -38.20 -17.29 21.49
N GLU A 560 -38.29 -17.31 22.83
CA GLU A 560 -39.56 -17.56 23.55
C GLU A 560 -40.58 -16.42 23.39
N LEU A 561 -40.13 -15.21 23.06
CA LEU A 561 -40.97 -14.07 22.69
C LEU A 561 -41.40 -14.09 21.20
N GLY A 562 -40.84 -15.00 20.39
CA GLY A 562 -41.12 -15.16 18.97
C GLY A 562 -42.44 -15.88 18.66
N PRO A 563 -42.81 -16.00 17.37
CA PRO A 563 -44.13 -16.49 16.94
C PRO A 563 -44.43 -17.97 17.23
N GLN A 564 -43.42 -18.77 17.58
CA GLN A 564 -43.55 -20.18 17.97
C GLN A 564 -43.21 -20.44 19.45
N GLY A 565 -42.87 -19.40 20.22
CA GLY A 565 -42.43 -19.50 21.61
C GLY A 565 -43.58 -19.45 22.63
N GLN A 566 -43.26 -19.69 23.90
CA GLN A 566 -44.18 -19.54 25.02
C GLN A 566 -43.71 -18.40 25.94
N PRO A 567 -44.28 -17.18 25.80
CA PRO A 567 -43.86 -16.01 26.57
C PRO A 567 -43.90 -16.20 28.09
N GLU A 568 -44.75 -17.11 28.58
CA GLU A 568 -44.87 -17.49 29.99
C GLU A 568 -43.58 -18.09 30.58
N ASN A 569 -42.71 -18.66 29.75
CA ASN A 569 -41.45 -19.26 30.18
C ASN A 569 -40.30 -18.23 30.27
N CYS A 570 -40.43 -17.06 29.66
CA CYS A 570 -39.40 -16.01 29.68
C CYS A 570 -39.01 -15.60 31.11
N GLY A 571 -39.98 -15.53 32.03
CA GLY A 571 -39.72 -15.20 33.44
C GLY A 571 -38.94 -16.29 34.18
N LYS A 572 -39.20 -17.58 33.86
CA LYS A 572 -38.46 -18.71 34.43
C LYS A 572 -37.02 -18.75 33.91
N ILE A 573 -36.84 -18.48 32.62
CA ILE A 573 -35.54 -18.44 31.95
C ILE A 573 -34.69 -17.29 32.48
N HIS A 574 -35.27 -16.08 32.60
CA HIS A 574 -34.60 -14.94 33.20
C HIS A 574 -34.14 -15.25 34.65
N TRP A 575 -35.00 -15.86 35.46
CA TRP A 575 -34.65 -16.24 36.83
C TRP A 575 -33.54 -17.29 36.89
N ARG A 576 -33.52 -18.26 35.97
CA ARG A 576 -32.46 -19.27 35.86
C ARG A 576 -31.14 -18.65 35.38
N ALA A 577 -31.17 -17.78 34.37
CA ALA A 577 -30.00 -17.03 33.91
C ALA A 577 -29.38 -16.20 35.05
N MET A 578 -30.22 -15.54 35.83
CA MET A 578 -29.81 -14.77 37.03
C MET A 578 -29.17 -15.63 38.14
N LYS A 579 -29.54 -16.91 38.24
CA LYS A 579 -28.92 -17.86 39.18
C LYS A 579 -27.61 -18.45 38.67
N PHE A 580 -27.47 -18.52 37.35
CA PHE A 580 -26.32 -19.12 36.69
C PHE A 580 -25.18 -18.10 36.46
N LEU A 581 -25.54 -16.84 36.18
CA LEU A 581 -24.61 -15.74 36.00
C LEU A 581 -24.09 -15.25 37.36
N GLU A 582 -22.80 -14.91 37.43
CA GLU A 582 -22.15 -14.40 38.64
C GLU A 582 -21.41 -13.07 38.37
N GLY A 583 -21.35 -12.18 39.37
CA GLY A 583 -20.60 -10.92 39.30
C GLY A 583 -21.12 -9.93 38.24
N GLU A 584 -20.20 -9.26 37.52
CA GLU A 584 -20.49 -8.21 36.52
C GLU A 584 -21.38 -8.71 35.36
N SER A 585 -21.45 -10.04 35.15
CA SER A 585 -22.28 -10.65 34.09
C SER A 585 -23.79 -10.53 34.37
N VAL A 586 -24.18 -10.54 35.65
CA VAL A 586 -25.56 -10.36 36.08
C VAL A 586 -26.04 -8.94 35.75
N GLU A 587 -25.23 -7.93 36.07
CA GLU A 587 -25.57 -6.53 35.83
C GLU A 587 -25.72 -6.20 34.34
N ARG A 588 -24.81 -6.74 33.50
CA ARG A 588 -24.90 -6.61 32.04
C ARG A 588 -26.09 -7.35 31.46
N PHE A 589 -26.45 -8.51 32.02
CA PHE A 589 -27.60 -9.31 31.56
C PHE A 589 -28.90 -8.62 31.89
N ILE A 590 -29.07 -8.11 33.11
CA ILE A 590 -30.24 -7.30 33.50
C ILE A 590 -30.36 -6.08 32.60
N SER A 591 -29.25 -5.38 32.33
CA SER A 591 -29.26 -4.18 31.47
C SER A 591 -29.74 -4.51 30.05
N LYS A 592 -29.17 -5.54 29.42
CA LYS A 592 -29.58 -5.99 28.08
C LYS A 592 -31.00 -6.57 28.05
N TYR A 593 -31.40 -7.35 29.05
CA TYR A 593 -32.76 -7.88 29.17
C TYR A 593 -33.80 -6.76 29.34
N THR A 594 -33.47 -5.71 30.09
CA THR A 594 -34.34 -4.54 30.24
C THR A 594 -34.50 -3.82 28.90
N LEU A 595 -33.40 -3.63 28.16
CA LEU A 595 -33.45 -3.05 26.80
C LEU A 595 -34.30 -3.90 25.85
N LEU A 596 -34.20 -5.23 25.96
CA LEU A 596 -35.03 -6.18 25.21
C LEU A 596 -36.53 -5.98 25.48
N GLN A 597 -36.92 -5.93 26.75
CA GLN A 597 -38.32 -5.74 27.16
C GLN A 597 -38.89 -4.39 26.72
N THR A 598 -38.04 -3.36 26.65
CA THR A 598 -38.42 -2.02 26.20
C THR A 598 -38.44 -1.83 24.68
N GLY A 599 -38.06 -2.85 23.89
CA GLY A 599 -38.05 -2.80 22.43
C GLY A 599 -36.93 -1.94 21.84
N HIS A 600 -35.82 -1.79 22.56
CA HIS A 600 -34.66 -0.96 22.18
C HIS A 600 -33.44 -1.77 21.72
N ILE A 601 -33.64 -3.06 21.38
CA ILE A 601 -32.62 -3.98 20.83
C ILE A 601 -32.93 -4.32 19.39
#